data_AF-A0AAV4EY23-F1
#
_entry.id   AF-A0AAV4EY23-F1
#
_cell.length_a   1.000
_cell.length_b   1.000
_cell.length_c   1.000
_cell.angle_alpha   90.00
_cell.angle_beta   90.00
_cell.angle_gamma   90.00
#
_symmetry.space_group_name_H-M   'P 1'
#
loop_
_entity.id
_entity.type
_entity.pdbx_description
1 polymer ?
#
loop_
_entity_poly.entity_id
_entity_poly.type
_entity_poly.pdbx_seq_one_letter_code
_entity_poly.pdbx_strand_id
1 'polypeptide(L)' 'MWWEILPSAGIVFGALLAPHGAYWVLNKLSHNGKSCARDWRDGPHFEDYTLYLRDIRITGSEYVPRGLESIPDLKD' A
#
# COMPACT_ATOMS: atom_id res chain seq x y z
N MET A 1 34.07 -26.44 3.65
CA MET A 1 33.56 -26.49 2.25
C MET A 1 32.69 -25.27 1.99
N TRP A 2 32.59 -24.78 0.75
CA TRP A 2 31.90 -23.51 0.44
C TRP A 2 30.41 -23.47 0.85
N TRP A 3 29.75 -24.63 0.94
CA TRP A 3 28.34 -24.75 1.31
C TRP A 3 28.06 -24.51 2.80
N GLU A 4 29.07 -24.49 3.66
CA GLU A 4 28.93 -24.24 5.10
C GLU A 4 28.43 -22.83 5.40
N ILE A 5 28.54 -21.90 4.44
CA ILE A 5 27.99 -20.55 4.56
C ILE A 5 26.46 -20.52 4.41
N LEU A 6 25.87 -21.49 3.70
CA LEU A 6 24.46 -21.46 3.31
C LEU A 6 23.49 -21.39 4.50
N PRO A 7 23.70 -22.09 5.63
CA PRO A 7 22.84 -21.93 6.80
C PRO A 7 22.86 -20.51 7.35
N SER A 8 24.04 -19.91 7.50
CA SER A 8 24.19 -18.54 8.01
C SER A 8 23.59 -17.51 7.05
N ALA A 9 23.82 -17.66 5.75
CA ALA A 9 23.23 -16.81 4.71
C ALA A 9 21.71 -16.96 4.66
N GLY A 10 21.18 -18.18 4.82
CA GLY A 10 19.76 -18.46 4.87
C GLY A 10 19.06 -17.80 6.06
N ILE A 11 19.69 -17.80 7.25
CA ILE A 11 19.17 -17.08 8.42
C ILE A 11 19.10 -15.58 8.14
N VAL A 12 20.18 -14.98 7.62
CA VAL A 12 20.20 -13.54 7.30
C VAL A 12 19.15 -13.19 6.25
N PHE A 13 19.06 -13.98 5.17
CA PHE A 13 18.08 -13.77 4.12
C PHE A 13 16.65 -13.91 4.63
N GLY A 14 16.36 -14.95 5.42
CA GLY A 14 15.06 -15.16 6.03
C GLY A 14 14.67 -14.03 6.97
N ALA A 15 15.61 -13.57 7.80
CA ALA A 15 15.39 -12.46 8.73
C ALA A 15 15.13 -11.13 8.00
N LEU A 16 15.79 -10.88 6.87
CA LEU A 16 15.54 -9.69 6.05
C LEU A 16 14.20 -9.77 5.29
N LEU A 17 13.82 -10.95 4.79
CA LEU A 17 12.55 -11.13 4.09
C LEU A 17 11.33 -11.08 5.01
N ALA A 18 11.45 -11.59 6.24
CA ALA A 18 10.36 -11.67 7.20
C ALA A 18 9.59 -10.34 7.39
N PRO A 19 10.23 -9.18 7.67
CA PRO A 19 9.52 -7.92 7.80
C PRO A 19 8.83 -7.49 6.50
N HIS A 20 9.43 -7.72 5.33
CA HIS A 20 8.79 -7.39 4.05
C HIS A 20 7.51 -8.20 3.82
N GLY A 21 7.54 -9.51 4.11
CA GLY A 21 6.35 -10.36 4.04
C GLY A 21 5.27 -9.93 5.03
N ALA A 22 5.67 -9.62 6.26
CA ALA A 22 4.74 -9.12 7.28
C ALA A 22 4.07 -7.80 6.85
N TYR A 23 4.85 -6.82 6.35
CA TYR A 23 4.30 -5.55 5.85
C TYR A 23 3.35 -5.74 4.68
N TRP A 24 3.67 -6.64 3.74
CA TRP A 24 2.79 -6.94 2.61
C TRP A 24 1.42 -7.46 3.08
N VAL A 25 1.41 -8.39 4.05
CA VAL A 25 0.17 -8.92 4.63
C VAL A 25 -0.59 -7.83 5.38
N LEU A 26 0.10 -7.08 6.25
CA LEU A 26 -0.53 -6.04 7.06
C LEU A 26 -1.16 -4.96 6.18
N ASN A 27 -0.45 -4.48 5.16
CA ASN A 27 -1.00 -3.52 4.20
C ASN A 27 -2.25 -4.08 3.53
N LYS A 28 -2.23 -5.35 3.10
CA LYS A 28 -3.40 -5.96 2.45
C LYS A 28 -4.63 -5.98 3.37
N LEU A 29 -4.41 -6.19 4.66
CA LEU A 29 -5.48 -6.20 5.67
C LEU A 29 -5.97 -4.78 6.01
N SER A 30 -5.08 -3.79 6.10
CA SER A 30 -5.44 -2.42 6.48
C SER A 30 -5.89 -1.54 5.33
N HIS A 31 -5.37 -1.76 4.11
CA HIS A 31 -5.52 -0.88 2.95
C HIS A 31 -6.52 -1.45 1.92
N ASN A 32 -7.65 -1.98 2.41
CA ASN A 32 -8.74 -2.48 1.55
C ASN A 32 -8.24 -3.47 0.46
N GLY A 33 -7.38 -4.42 0.83
CA GLY A 33 -6.85 -5.43 -0.08
C GLY A 33 -5.61 -5.02 -0.89
N LYS A 34 -5.10 -3.78 -0.73
CA LYS A 34 -3.89 -3.31 -1.44
C LYS A 34 -2.62 -3.59 -0.64
N SER A 35 -1.58 -4.10 -1.30
CA SER A 35 -0.32 -4.47 -0.64
C SER A 35 0.68 -3.31 -0.49
N CYS A 36 0.48 -2.22 -1.22
CA CYS A 36 1.32 -1.03 -1.17
C CYS A 36 0.58 0.11 -0.44
N ALA A 37 1.34 0.87 0.35
CA ALA A 37 0.91 2.17 0.82
C ALA A 37 1.06 3.19 -0.33
N ARG A 38 0.20 4.22 -0.39
CA ARG A 38 0.47 5.33 -1.31
C ARG A 38 1.57 6.21 -0.73
N ASP A 39 2.33 6.82 -1.62
CA ASP A 39 3.33 7.82 -1.24
C ASP A 39 2.70 9.20 -1.34
N TRP A 40 2.79 9.97 -0.26
CA TRP A 40 2.36 11.37 -0.18
C TRP A 40 3.37 12.18 0.65
N ARG A 41 4.60 11.68 0.76
CA ARG A 41 5.67 12.24 1.61
C ARG A 41 6.15 13.60 1.16
N ASP A 42 5.87 13.96 -0.10
CA ASP A 42 6.21 15.28 -0.64
C ASP A 42 5.43 16.41 0.08
N GLY A 43 4.31 16.08 0.74
CA GLY A 43 3.63 16.96 1.67
C GLY A 43 2.62 17.91 1.02
N PRO A 44 2.11 18.91 1.76
CA PRO A 44 0.88 19.65 1.41
C PRO A 44 0.97 20.52 0.16
N HIS A 45 2.18 20.76 -0.37
CA HIS A 45 2.39 21.56 -1.58
C HIS A 45 2.39 20.73 -2.86
N PHE A 46 2.18 19.42 -2.75
CA PHE A 46 2.22 18.49 -3.89
C PHE A 46 0.85 17.90 -4.18
N GLU A 47 0.65 17.57 -5.45
CA GLU A 47 -0.63 17.08 -5.97
C GLU A 47 -1.03 15.75 -5.31
N ASP A 48 -0.07 14.84 -5.10
CA ASP A 48 -0.34 13.53 -4.50
C ASP A 48 -0.92 13.61 -3.09
N TYR A 49 -0.42 14.54 -2.25
CA TYR A 49 -0.99 14.76 -0.92
C TYR A 49 -2.40 15.36 -0.99
N THR A 50 -2.63 16.27 -1.93
CA THR A 50 -3.96 16.87 -2.14
C THR A 50 -4.97 15.82 -2.61
N LEU A 51 -4.57 14.94 -3.54
CA LEU A 51 -5.39 13.82 -4.02
C LEU A 51 -5.62 12.77 -2.93
N TYR A 52 -4.62 12.47 -2.11
CA TYR A 52 -4.76 11.62 -0.92
C TYR A 52 -5.86 12.14 0.02
N LEU A 53 -5.80 13.43 0.39
CA LEU A 53 -6.82 14.05 1.25
C LEU A 53 -8.20 14.08 0.59
N ARG A 54 -8.26 14.31 -0.72
CA ARG A 54 -9.51 14.28 -1.50
C ARG A 54 -10.18 12.91 -1.40
N ASP A 55 -9.42 11.84 -1.63
CA ASP A 55 -9.96 10.48 -1.62
C ASP A 55 -10.53 10.13 -0.23
N ILE A 56 -9.81 10.48 0.86
CA ILE A 56 -10.32 10.32 2.24
C ILE A 56 -11.62 11.08 2.45
N ARG A 57 -11.76 12.30 1.94
CA ARG A 57 -12.98 13.10 2.10
C ARG A 57 -14.18 12.49 1.37
N ILE A 58 -13.94 11.82 0.24
CA ILE A 58 -15.01 11.30 -0.63
C ILE A 58 -15.49 9.91 -0.18
N THR A 59 -14.59 9.05 0.29
CA THR A 59 -14.89 7.63 0.60
C THR A 59 -14.59 7.24 2.05
N GLY A 60 -13.97 8.11 2.84
CA GLY A 60 -13.51 7.81 4.20
C GLY A 60 -12.14 7.11 4.27
N SER A 61 -11.60 6.67 3.13
CA SER A 61 -10.25 6.08 3.05
C SER A 61 -9.66 6.23 1.64
N GLU A 62 -8.38 6.60 1.59
CA GLU A 62 -7.55 6.69 0.39
C GLU A 62 -7.39 5.38 -0.39
N TYR A 63 -7.78 4.24 0.20
CA TYR A 63 -7.69 2.91 -0.40
C TYR A 63 -9.01 2.38 -0.94
N VAL A 64 -10.12 3.08 -0.69
CA VAL A 64 -11.43 2.76 -1.26
C VAL A 64 -11.63 3.62 -2.51
N PRO A 65 -11.46 3.05 -3.73
CA PRO A 65 -11.67 3.80 -4.96
C PRO A 65 -13.16 4.09 -5.14
N ARG A 66 -13.47 5.26 -5.70
CA ARG A 66 -14.81 5.64 -6.13
C ARG A 66 -14.80 5.76 -7.66
N GLY A 67 -15.42 4.80 -8.34
CA GLY A 67 -15.46 4.75 -9.79
C GLY A 67 -16.67 5.48 -10.39
N LEU A 68 -16.91 5.21 -11.67
CA LEU A 68 -17.97 5.82 -12.47
C LEU A 68 -19.37 5.39 -12.00
N GLU A 69 -19.48 4.24 -11.34
CA GLU A 69 -20.72 3.74 -10.72
C GLU A 69 -21.30 4.68 -9.66
N SER A 70 -20.51 5.65 -9.19
CA SER A 70 -20.95 6.63 -8.21
C SER A 70 -21.51 7.92 -8.82
N ILE A 71 -21.42 8.06 -10.15
CA ILE A 71 -21.94 9.21 -10.91
C ILE A 71 -23.39 8.88 -11.28
N PRO A 72 -24.38 9.73 -10.93
CA PRO A 72 -25.76 9.51 -11.32
C PRO A 72 -25.94 9.53 -12.84
N ASP A 73 -26.77 8.64 -13.38
CA ASP A 73 -27.20 8.70 -14.77
C ASP A 73 -27.97 10.00 -15.02
N LEU A 74 -27.68 10.65 -16.15
CA LEU A 74 -28.48 11.78 -16.60
C LEU A 74 -29.87 11.26 -16.95
N LYS A 75 -30.91 11.87 -16.39
CA LYS A 75 -32.29 11.63 -16.81
C LYS A 75 -32.47 12.32 -18.16
N ASP A 76 -32.66 11.54 -19.22
CA ASP A 76 -33.14 12.02 -20.53
C ASP A 76 -34.50 12.73 -20.39
#